data_AF-A0A7K6HXC0-F1
#
_entry.id   AF-A0A7K6HXC0-F1
#
_cell.length_a   1.000
_cell.length_b   1.000
_cell.length_c   1.000
_cell.angle_alpha   90.00
_cell.angle_beta   90.00
_cell.angle_gamma   90.00
#
_symmetry.space_group_name_H-M   'P 1'
#
loop_
_entity.id
_entity.type
_entity.pdbx_description
1 polymer ?
#
loop_
_entity_poly.entity_id
_entity_poly.type
_entity_poly.pdbx_seq_one_letter_code
_entity_poly.pdbx_strand_id
1 'polypeptide(L)' 'GLVGYHRVCYFLSRDEETWQQGQDRCSELGASLAMLKDEEMELLFPLSRNDNHWLRLRR' A
#
# COMPACT_ATOMS: atom_id res chain seq x y z
N GLY A 1 7.82 -2.91 -4.51
CA GLY A 1 8.09 -4.36 -4.39
C GLY A 1 6.89 -5.05 -3.77
N LEU A 2 6.67 -6.34 -4.02
CA LEU A 2 5.53 -7.08 -3.45
C LEU A 2 5.89 -7.74 -2.12
N VAL A 3 5.01 -7.62 -1.13
CA VAL A 3 5.09 -8.28 0.18
C VAL A 3 3.81 -9.09 0.40
N GLY A 4 3.92 -10.35 0.80
CA GLY A 4 2.76 -11.21 1.07
C GLY A 4 2.50 -11.41 2.56
N TYR A 5 1.25 -11.27 3.01
CA TYR A 5 0.83 -11.54 4.39
C TYR A 5 -0.65 -11.98 4.43
N HIS A 6 -0.99 -13.01 5.20
CA HIS A 6 -2.36 -13.56 5.32
C HIS A 6 -3.15 -13.72 4.00
N ARG A 7 -2.51 -14.25 2.95
CA ARG A 7 -3.10 -14.43 1.59
C ARG A 7 -3.42 -13.13 0.85
N VAL A 8 -2.92 -12.00 1.34
CA VAL A 8 -2.97 -10.68 0.68
C VAL A 8 -1.56 -10.31 0.21
N CYS A 9 -1.48 -9.69 -0.97
CA CYS A 9 -0.24 -9.14 -1.50
C CYS A 9 -0.30 -7.61 -1.47
N TYR A 10 0.72 -6.97 -0.90
CA TYR A 10 0.87 -5.52 -0.81
C TYR A 10 1.95 -5.07 -1.78
N PHE A 11 1.65 -4.04 -2.57
CA PHE A 11 2.62 -3.39 -3.44
C PHE A 11 3.11 -2.11 -2.77
N LEU A 12 4.38 -2.08 -2.38
CA LEU A 12 5.04 -0.89 -1.87
C LEU A 12 5.61 -0.10 -3.06
N SER A 13 4.88 0.95 -3.47
CA SER A 13 5.32 1.92 -4.49
C SER A 13 6.53 2.70 -3.97
N ARG A 14 7.44 3.08 -4.88
CA ARG A 14 8.57 3.97 -4.56
C ARG A 14 8.47 5.31 -5.29
N ASP A 15 7.40 5.48 -6.05
CA ASP A 15 7.22 6.64 -6.90
C ASP A 15 6.46 7.70 -6.10
N GLU A 16 6.95 8.94 -6.16
CA GLU A 16 6.25 10.08 -5.59
C GLU A 16 5.07 10.44 -6.51
N GLU A 17 3.87 10.09 -6.05
CA GLU A 17 2.64 10.28 -6.81
C GLU A 17 1.55 10.91 -5.92
N THR A 18 0.51 11.48 -6.53
CA THR A 18 -0.67 11.90 -5.79
C THR A 18 -1.48 10.68 -5.34
N TRP A 19 -2.35 10.87 -4.34
CA TRP A 19 -3.24 9.80 -3.89
C TRP A 19 -4.08 9.20 -5.05
N GLN A 20 -4.58 10.06 -5.96
CA GLN A 20 -5.37 9.62 -7.10
C GLN A 20 -4.54 8.76 -8.06
N GLN A 21 -3.32 9.20 -8.38
CA GLN A 21 -2.41 8.44 -9.24
C GLN A 21 -2.05 7.08 -8.62
N GLY A 22 -1.82 7.02 -7.30
CA GLY A 22 -1.57 5.77 -6.61
C GLY A 22 -2.76 4.81 -6.68
N GLN A 23 -3.99 5.33 -6.55
CA GLN A 23 -5.21 4.52 -6.71
C GLN A 23 -5.38 4.02 -8.15
N ASP A 24 -5.15 4.87 -9.14
CA ASP A 24 -5.24 4.51 -10.56
C ASP A 24 -4.24 3.39 -10.89
N ARG A 25 -2.99 3.54 -10.44
CA ARG A 25 -1.94 2.53 -10.61
C ARG A 25 -2.25 1.21 -9.93
N CYS A 26 -2.74 1.23 -8.69
CA CYS A 26 -3.19 0.00 -8.04
C CYS A 26 -4.31 -0.68 -8.86
N SER A 27 -5.21 0.11 -9.45
CA SER A 27 -6.32 -0.40 -10.27
C SER A 27 -5.82 -1.04 -11.57
N GLU A 28 -4.81 -0.45 -12.23
CA GLU A 28 -4.15 -1.06 -13.40
C GLU A 28 -3.53 -2.42 -13.10
N LEU A 29 -3.10 -2.65 -11.85
CA LEU A 29 -2.57 -3.92 -11.37
C LEU A 29 -3.68 -4.90 -10.90
N GLY A 30 -4.95 -4.57 -11.09
CA GLY A 30 -6.08 -5.36 -10.60
C GLY A 30 -6.23 -5.33 -9.06
N ALA A 31 -5.70 -4.29 -8.42
CA ALA A 31 -5.69 -4.10 -6.97
C ALA A 31 -6.37 -2.77 -6.57
N SER A 32 -6.21 -2.39 -5.30
CA SER A 32 -6.65 -1.09 -4.78
C SER A 32 -5.65 -0.60 -3.73
N LEU A 33 -5.67 0.69 -3.40
CA LEU A 33 -4.87 1.18 -2.27
C LEU A 33 -5.19 0.35 -1.01
N ALA A 34 -4.14 0.01 -0.28
CA ALA A 34 -4.28 -0.87 0.87
C ALA A 34 -5.11 -0.21 1.97
N MET A 35 -5.95 -1.01 2.62
CA MET A 35 -6.55 -0.68 3.90
C MET A 35 -5.86 -1.56 4.94
N LEU A 36 -5.07 -0.94 5.81
CA LEU A 36 -4.28 -1.66 6.80
C LEU A 36 -5.01 -1.70 8.15
N LYS A 37 -4.95 -2.85 8.80
CA LYS A 37 -5.20 -3.05 10.23
C LYS A 37 -3.90 -2.85 11.01
N ASP A 38 -4.02 -2.69 12.32
CA ASP A 38 -2.87 -2.44 13.21
C ASP A 38 -1.77 -3.51 13.05
N GLU A 39 -2.14 -4.80 12.99
CA GLU A 39 -1.19 -5.91 12.79
C GLU A 39 -0.43 -5.83 11.45
N GLU A 40 -1.09 -5.36 10.39
CA GLU A 40 -0.47 -5.21 9.06
C GLU A 40 0.44 -3.98 9.04
N MET A 41 0.10 -2.94 9.80
CA MET A 41 0.92 -1.74 9.93
C MET A 41 2.25 -2.03 10.63
N GLU A 42 2.22 -2.78 11.74
CA GLU A 42 3.42 -3.23 12.45
C GLU A 42 4.38 -4.06 11.55
N LEU A 43 3.82 -4.87 10.64
CA LEU A 43 4.60 -5.66 9.69
C LEU A 43 5.16 -4.81 8.53
N LEU A 44 4.33 -3.93 7.95
CA LEU A 44 4.67 -3.21 6.72
C LEU A 44 5.54 -1.97 6.97
N PHE A 45 5.44 -1.34 8.14
CA PHE A 45 6.17 -0.12 8.44
C PHE A 45 7.70 -0.29 8.38
N PRO A 46 8.31 -1.35 8.94
CA PRO A 46 9.74 -1.59 8.76
C PRO A 46 10.14 -1.84 7.29
N LEU A 47 9.24 -2.44 6.51
CA LEU A 47 9.47 -2.79 5.09
C LEU A 47 9.32 -1.58 4.16
N SER A 48 8.54 -0.58 4.58
CA SER A 48 8.35 0.68 3.85
C SER A 48 9.54 1.63 3.96
N ARG A 49 10.61 1.25 4.68
CA ARG A 49 11.82 2.05 4.93
C ARG A 49 11.52 3.41 5.59
N ASN A 50 10.42 3.50 6.34
CA ASN A 50 9.90 4.73 6.93
C ASN A 50 9.50 5.81 5.91
N ASP A 51 9.25 5.44 4.65
CA ASP A 51 8.72 6.36 3.65
C ASP A 51 7.19 6.52 3.78
N ASN A 52 6.67 7.67 3.38
CA ASN A 52 5.23 7.92 3.36
C ASN A 52 4.56 7.18 2.22
N HIS A 53 3.48 6.45 2.51
CA HIS A 53 2.73 5.68 1.54
C HIS A 53 1.26 6.09 1.55
N TRP A 54 0.66 6.18 0.36
CA TRP A 54 -0.78 6.37 0.27
C TRP A 54 -1.53 5.10 0.67
N LEU A 55 -2.55 5.28 1.50
CA LEU A 55 -3.49 4.24 1.91
C LEU A 55 -4.90 4.64 1.47
N ARG A 56 -5.81 3.67 1.47
CA ARG A 56 -7.21 3.94 1.19
C ARG A 56 -7.82 4.81 2.29
N LEU A 57 -8.39 5.95 1.91
CA LEU A 57 -9.16 6.79 2.83
C LEU A 57 -10.51 6.14 3.14
N ARG A 58 -10.88 6.05 4.42
CA ARG A 58 -12.26 5.82 4.87
C ARG A 58 -12.87 7.17 5.28
N ARG A 59 -14.13 7.40 4.89
CA ARG A 59 -14.96 8.46 5.49
C ARG A 59 -15.53 7.98 6.81
#